data_AF-A0A258TEI0-F1
#
_entry.id   AF-A0A258TEI0-F1
#
_cell.length_a   1.000
_cell.length_b   1.000
_cell.length_c   1.000
_cell.angle_alpha   90.00
_cell.angle_beta   90.00
_cell.angle_gamma   90.00
#
_symmetry.space_group_name_H-M   'P 1'
#
loop_
_entity.id
_entity.type
_entity.pdbx_description
1 polymer ?
#
loop_
_entity_poly.entity_id
_entity_poly.type
_entity_poly.pdbx_seq_one_letter_code
_entity_poly.pdbx_strand_id
1 'polypeptide(L)'
;MPPLAAPTQTEDDQSSESIAAAFRAQAYDLMDRSPIAAAHLVLAAATLAPECDDERDVADQFSFVIADFAMGLSRIHHRARARL
;
A
#
# COMPACT_ATOMS: atom_id res chain seq x y z
N MET A 1 -42.16 -16.52 0.18
CA MET A 1 -40.68 -16.50 0.11
C MET A 1 -40.24 -15.09 0.50
N PRO A 2 -39.41 -14.91 1.52
CA PRO A 2 -38.84 -13.59 1.82
C PRO A 2 -37.80 -13.22 0.74
N PRO A 3 -37.60 -11.93 0.43
CA PRO A 3 -36.55 -11.53 -0.49
C PRO A 3 -35.18 -11.79 0.15
N LEU A 4 -34.26 -12.37 -0.63
CA LEU A 4 -32.85 -12.48 -0.27
C LEU A 4 -32.30 -11.05 -0.12
N ALA A 5 -31.92 -10.67 1.10
CA ALA A 5 -31.22 -9.42 1.33
C ALA A 5 -29.90 -9.44 0.55
N ALA A 6 -29.64 -8.38 -0.21
CA ALA A 6 -28.38 -8.17 -0.92
C ALA A 6 -27.20 -8.16 0.08
N PRO A 7 -26.00 -8.62 -0.32
CA PRO A 7 -24.84 -8.62 0.57
C PRO A 7 -24.52 -7.19 1.01
N THR A 8 -24.45 -6.98 2.31
CA THR A 8 -24.03 -5.74 2.98
C THR A 8 -22.58 -5.45 2.57
N GLN A 9 -22.38 -4.57 1.60
CA GLN A 9 -21.05 -4.09 1.16
C GLN A 9 -20.44 -3.02 2.09
N THR A 10 -21.03 -2.72 3.24
CA THR A 10 -20.67 -1.53 4.03
C THR A 10 -19.64 -1.76 5.15
N GLU A 11 -19.30 -2.99 5.54
CA GLU A 11 -18.38 -3.22 6.66
C GLU A 11 -16.89 -3.26 6.25
N ASP A 12 -16.57 -3.73 5.04
CA ASP A 12 -15.17 -3.79 4.56
C ASP A 12 -14.64 -2.45 4.02
N ASP A 13 -15.51 -1.63 3.39
CA ASP A 13 -15.11 -0.33 2.83
C ASP A 13 -14.75 0.68 3.94
N GLN A 14 -15.51 0.71 5.04
CA GLN A 14 -15.21 1.58 6.19
C GLN A 14 -13.93 1.18 6.92
N SER A 15 -13.56 -0.11 6.88
CA SER A 15 -12.33 -0.62 7.49
C SER A 15 -11.10 -0.20 6.69
N SER A 16 -11.15 -0.35 5.35
CA SER A 16 -10.03 -0.02 4.46
C SER A 16 -9.73 1.48 4.43
N GLU A 17 -10.77 2.31 4.41
CA GLU A 17 -10.64 3.77 4.45
C GLU A 17 -10.02 4.26 5.78
N SER A 18 -10.44 3.67 6.90
CA SER A 18 -9.87 3.95 8.22
C SER A 18 -8.38 3.56 8.32
N ILE A 19 -8.01 2.39 7.77
CA ILE A 19 -6.61 1.94 7.73
C ILE A 19 -5.77 2.86 6.83
N ALA A 20 -6.28 3.24 5.66
CA ALA A 20 -5.60 4.17 4.75
C ALA A 20 -5.37 5.54 5.41
N ALA A 21 -6.36 6.07 6.12
CA ALA A 21 -6.23 7.32 6.87
C ALA A 21 -5.14 7.22 7.96
N ALA A 22 -5.07 6.09 8.67
CA ALA A 22 -4.02 5.85 9.67
C ALA A 22 -2.62 5.80 9.03
N PHE A 23 -2.48 5.15 7.87
CA PHE A 23 -1.22 5.13 7.13
C PHE A 23 -0.80 6.51 6.62
N ARG A 24 -1.73 7.33 6.12
CA ARG A 24 -1.44 8.72 5.73
C ARG A 24 -0.93 9.55 6.91
N ALA A 25 -1.60 9.46 8.07
CA ALA A 25 -1.19 10.17 9.28
C ALA A 25 0.21 9.73 9.74
N GLN A 26 0.46 8.42 9.77
CA GLN A 26 1.77 7.89 10.17
C GLN A 26 2.88 8.21 9.15
N ALA A 27 2.55 8.27 7.86
CA ALA A 27 3.48 8.70 6.83
C ALA A 27 3.90 10.16 7.03
N TYR A 28 2.96 11.05 7.38
CA TYR A 28 3.25 12.45 7.67
C TYR A 28 4.27 12.59 8.81
N ASP A 29 4.04 11.89 9.92
CA ASP A 29 4.96 11.91 11.08
C ASP A 29 6.35 11.32 10.77
N LEU A 30 6.41 10.37 9.84
CA LEU A 30 7.66 9.71 9.45
C LEU A 30 8.42 10.44 8.36
N MET A 31 7.80 11.37 7.63
CA MET A 31 8.39 12.01 6.45
C MET A 31 9.77 12.62 6.75
N ASP A 32 9.88 13.33 7.87
CA ASP A 32 11.13 14.00 8.26
C ASP A 32 12.20 13.05 8.81
N ARG A 33 11.80 11.86 9.29
CA ARG A 33 12.68 10.90 9.97
C ARG A 33 13.14 9.77 9.05
N SER A 34 12.27 9.33 8.17
CA SER A 34 12.49 8.25 7.22
C SER A 34 11.55 8.42 6.02
N PRO A 35 11.93 9.24 5.03
CA PRO A 35 11.13 9.47 3.83
C PRO A 35 10.75 8.18 3.09
N ILE A 36 11.63 7.16 3.14
CA ILE A 36 11.39 5.85 2.51
C ILE A 36 10.25 5.12 3.21
N ALA A 37 10.22 5.10 4.54
CA ALA A 37 9.14 4.45 5.28
C ALA A 37 7.81 5.19 5.09
N ALA A 38 7.84 6.52 5.08
CA ALA A 38 6.67 7.35 4.77
C ALA A 38 6.10 7.05 3.37
N ALA A 39 6.97 6.93 2.36
CA ALA A 39 6.54 6.61 1.00
C ALA A 39 5.84 5.25 0.89
N HIS A 40 6.31 4.23 1.63
CA HIS A 40 5.63 2.93 1.68
C HIS A 40 4.23 3.00 2.30
N LEU A 41 4.04 3.82 3.33
CA LEU A 41 2.75 4.00 3.99
C LEU A 41 1.76 4.79 3.11
N VAL A 42 2.23 5.85 2.45
CA VAL A 42 1.42 6.60 1.46
C VAL A 42 0.96 5.67 0.35
N LEU A 43 1.86 4.82 -0.15
CA LEU A 43 1.50 3.88 -1.20
C LEU A 43 0.46 2.85 -0.71
N ALA A 44 0.67 2.28 0.48
CA ALA A 44 -0.28 1.34 1.06
C ALA A 44 -1.66 1.98 1.26
N ALA A 45 -1.72 3.24 1.68
CA ALA A 45 -2.97 4.00 1.81
C ALA A 45 -3.66 4.19 0.46
N ALA A 46 -2.93 4.60 -0.57
CA ALA A 46 -3.47 4.81 -1.92
C ALA A 46 -3.96 3.51 -2.57
N THR A 47 -3.34 2.37 -2.29
CA THR A 47 -3.83 1.05 -2.73
C THR A 47 -5.13 0.65 -2.04
N LEU A 48 -5.30 0.99 -0.76
CA LEU A 48 -6.48 0.61 0.03
C LEU A 48 -7.69 1.50 -0.21
N ALA A 49 -7.51 2.82 -0.23
CA ALA A 49 -8.59 3.80 -0.39
C ALA A 49 -8.08 5.08 -1.07
N PRO A 50 -7.92 5.09 -2.40
CA PRO A 50 -7.46 6.27 -3.13
C PRO A 50 -8.51 7.38 -3.07
N GLU A 51 -8.08 8.62 -2.81
CA GLU A 51 -8.98 9.78 -2.70
C GLU A 51 -9.29 10.41 -4.07
N CYS A 52 -8.43 10.18 -5.08
CA CYS A 52 -8.65 10.59 -6.46
C CYS A 52 -8.01 9.62 -7.49
N ASP A 53 -8.37 9.77 -8.76
CA ASP A 53 -7.86 8.91 -9.85
C ASP A 53 -6.33 9.06 -10.04
N ASP A 54 -5.79 10.27 -9.87
CA ASP A 54 -4.34 10.51 -9.96
C ASP A 54 -3.57 9.76 -8.86
N GLU A 55 -4.11 9.64 -7.64
CA GLU A 55 -3.50 8.85 -6.57
C GLU A 55 -3.48 7.36 -6.89
N ARG A 56 -4.52 6.85 -7.55
CA ARG A 56 -4.59 5.46 -7.99
C ARG A 56 -3.55 5.18 -9.08
N ASP A 57 -3.43 6.07 -10.07
CA ASP A 57 -2.43 5.95 -11.13
C ASP A 57 -0.99 6.00 -10.59
N VAL A 58 -0.72 6.91 -9.65
CA VAL A 58 0.58 6.97 -8.96
C VAL A 58 0.83 5.71 -8.17
N ALA A 59 -0.18 5.18 -7.47
CA ALA A 59 -0.03 3.94 -6.70
C ALA A 59 0.29 2.74 -7.58
N ASP A 60 -0.39 2.62 -8.72
CA ASP A 60 -0.13 1.57 -9.69
C ASP A 60 1.30 1.66 -10.24
N GLN A 61 1.76 2.85 -10.63
CA GLN A 61 3.13 3.04 -11.11
C GLN A 61 4.19 2.74 -10.05
N PHE A 62 3.98 3.21 -8.81
CA PHE A 62 4.90 2.94 -7.71
C PHE A 62 4.97 1.45 -7.34
N SER A 63 3.85 0.72 -7.49
CA SER A 63 3.81 -0.71 -7.23
C SER A 63 4.81 -1.49 -8.11
N PHE A 64 4.94 -1.12 -9.39
CA PHE A 64 5.92 -1.71 -10.31
C PHE A 64 7.36 -1.44 -9.86
N VAL A 65 7.65 -0.22 -9.41
CA VAL A 65 8.99 0.17 -8.93
C VAL A 65 9.38 -0.62 -7.67
N ILE A 66 8.44 -0.76 -6.72
CA ILE A 66 8.69 -1.55 -5.51
C ILE A 66 8.86 -3.03 -5.84
N ALA A 67 8.04 -3.57 -6.75
CA ALA A 67 8.17 -4.96 -7.17
C ALA A 67 9.55 -5.25 -7.79
N ASP A 68 10.02 -4.37 -8.67
CA ASP A 68 11.35 -4.52 -9.30
C ASP A 68 12.48 -4.37 -8.28
N PHE A 69 12.37 -3.41 -7.36
CA PHE A 69 13.31 -3.24 -6.25
C PHE A 69 13.38 -4.50 -5.36
N ALA A 70 12.23 -5.07 -4.99
CA ALA A 70 12.15 -6.29 -4.19
C ALA A 70 12.77 -7.49 -4.92
N MET A 71 12.52 -7.64 -6.23
CA MET A 71 13.17 -8.66 -7.07
C MET A 71 14.69 -8.45 -7.14
N GLY A 72 15.16 -7.20 -7.22
CA GLY A 72 16.57 -6.83 -7.19
C GLY A 72 17.23 -7.21 -5.87
N LEU A 73 16.63 -6.84 -4.75
CA LEU A 73 17.10 -7.21 -3.40
C LEU A 73 17.16 -8.72 -3.21
N SER A 74 16.13 -9.45 -3.63
CA SER A 74 16.11 -10.91 -3.58
C SER A 74 17.30 -11.49 -4.35
N ARG A 75 17.53 -11.03 -5.59
CA ARG A 75 18.70 -11.45 -6.39
C ARG A 75 20.03 -11.17 -5.70
N ILE A 76 20.18 -9.99 -5.09
CA ILE A 76 21.40 -9.63 -4.34
C ILE A 76 21.59 -10.55 -3.14
N HIS A 77 20.55 -10.77 -2.35
CA HIS A 77 20.58 -11.63 -1.16
C HIS A 77 20.99 -13.07 -1.51
N HIS A 78 20.41 -13.64 -2.57
CA HIS A 78 20.77 -14.98 -3.04
C HIS A 78 22.24 -15.06 -3.50
N ARG A 79 22.74 -14.04 -4.21
CA ARG A 79 24.16 -13.99 -4.59
C ARG A 79 25.08 -13.88 -3.39
N ALA A 80 24.71 -13.08 -2.39
CA ALA A 80 25.48 -12.94 -1.16
C ALA A 80 25.54 -14.26 -0.38
N ARG A 81 24.42 -14.99 -0.31
CA ARG A 81 24.35 -16.32 0.33
C ARG A 81 25.12 -17.40 -0.41
N ALA A 82 25.14 -17.38 -1.74
CA ALA A 82 25.91 -18.34 -2.53
C ALA A 82 27.43 -18.12 -2.47
N ARG A 83 27.89 -17.00 -1.88
CA ARG A 83 29.31 -16.67 -1.65
C ARG A 83 29.78 -17.01 -0.23
N LEU A 84 28.87 -17.44 0.65
CA LEU A 84 29.14 -17.92 2.01
C LEU A 84 29.16 -19.45 2.02
#